data_AF-A0A8J7ZBS5-F1
#
_entry.id   AF-A0A8J7ZBS5-F1
#
_cell.length_a   1.000
_cell.length_b   1.000
_cell.length_c   1.000
_cell.angle_alpha   90.00
_cell.angle_beta   90.00
_cell.angle_gamma   90.00
#
_symmetry.space_group_name_H-M   'P 1'
#
loop_
_entity.id
_entity.type
_entity.pdbx_description
1 polymer ?
#
loop_
_entity_poly.entity_id
_entity_poly.type
_entity_poly.pdbx_seq_one_letter_code
_entity_poly.pdbx_strand_id
1 'polypeptide(L)' 'MNDFNVFLGPQGLLAFGIIFLILGLIALVWLILYQEADPDRTFRGSIARAIATSIFLGMAIFMFFTRAGLVY' A
#
# COMPACT_ATOMS: atom_id res chain seq x y z
N MET A 1 17.15 22.06 -0.68
CA MET A 1 15.76 22.32 -0.24
C MET A 1 14.78 22.25 -1.41
N ASN A 2 15.10 22.81 -2.58
CA ASN A 2 14.22 22.73 -3.76
C ASN A 2 13.89 21.28 -4.17
N ASP A 3 14.86 20.36 -4.19
CA ASP A 3 14.61 18.96 -4.58
C ASP A 3 13.71 18.20 -3.59
N PHE A 4 13.78 18.55 -2.30
CA PHE A 4 12.97 17.93 -1.26
C PHE A 4 11.50 18.37 -1.36
N ASN A 5 11.27 19.63 -1.72
CA ASN A 5 9.93 20.16 -1.99
C ASN A 5 9.31 19.56 -3.25
N VAL A 6 10.13 19.29 -4.28
CA VAL A 6 9.69 18.57 -5.50
C VAL A 6 9.34 17.12 -5.17
N PHE A 7 10.13 16.47 -4.30
CA PHE A 7 9.93 15.10 -3.85
C PHE A 7 8.65 14.89 -3.02
N LEU A 8 8.24 15.89 -2.23
CA LEU A 8 6.96 15.86 -1.50
C LEU A 8 5.81 16.54 -2.26
N GLY A 9 6.08 17.07 -3.45
CA GLY A 9 5.09 17.72 -4.29
C GLY A 9 4.11 16.75 -4.96
N PRO A 10 3.17 17.25 -5.78
CA PRO A 10 2.12 16.44 -6.41
C PRO A 10 2.64 15.28 -7.29
N GLN A 11 3.83 15.45 -7.87
CA GLN A 11 4.49 14.41 -8.67
C GLN A 11 5.12 13.33 -7.78
N GLY A 12 5.73 13.73 -6.67
CA GLY A 12 6.28 12.79 -5.69
C GLY A 12 5.19 11.96 -5.01
N LEU A 13 4.08 12.58 -4.60
CA LEU A 13 2.91 11.87 -4.06
C LEU A 13 2.32 10.86 -5.05
N LEU A 14 2.31 11.19 -6.34
CA LEU A 14 1.88 10.25 -7.38
C LEU A 14 2.84 9.06 -7.48
N ALA A 15 4.15 9.31 -7.54
CA ALA A 15 5.16 8.26 -7.61
C ALA A 15 5.08 7.32 -6.39
N PHE A 16 4.97 7.88 -5.19
CA PHE A 16 4.79 7.10 -3.97
C PHE A 16 3.46 6.33 -3.97
N GLY A 17 2.36 6.98 -4.34
CA GLY A 17 1.05 6.32 -4.45
C GLY A 17 1.09 5.09 -5.37
N ILE A 18 1.79 5.19 -6.50
CA ILE A 18 1.99 4.07 -7.43
C ILE A 18 2.85 2.96 -6.78
N ILE A 19 3.96 3.31 -6.11
CA ILE A 19 4.82 2.34 -5.45
C ILE A 19 4.04 1.58 -4.36
N PHE A 20 3.32 2.30 -3.50
CA PHE A 20 2.49 1.71 -2.45
C PHE A 20 1.36 0.85 -3.03
N LEU A 21 0.77 1.25 -4.16
CA LEU A 21 -0.24 0.45 -4.85
C LEU A 21 0.34 -0.87 -5.34
N ILE A 22 1.50 -0.84 -6.01
CA ILE A 22 2.17 -2.05 -6.51
C ILE A 22 2.50 -2.99 -5.34
N LEU A 23 3.09 -2.47 -4.26
CA LEU A 23 3.40 -3.24 -3.06
C LEU A 23 2.14 -3.81 -2.41
N GLY A 24 1.05 -3.04 -2.36
CA GLY A 24 -0.24 -3.48 -1.84
C GLY A 24 -0.84 -4.62 -2.66
N LEU A 25 -0.77 -4.54 -3.99
CA LEU A 25 -1.23 -5.61 -4.88
C LEU A 25 -0.40 -6.88 -4.74
N ILE A 26 0.93 -6.76 -4.63
CA ILE A 26 1.81 -7.90 -4.37
C ILE A 26 1.49 -8.55 -3.02
N ALA A 27 1.32 -7.75 -1.97
CA ALA A 27 0.95 -8.22 -0.64
C ALA A 27 -0.43 -8.89 -0.64
N LEU A 28 -1.39 -8.37 -1.41
CA LEU A 28 -2.71 -8.96 -1.58
C LEU A 28 -2.64 -10.33 -2.27
N VAL A 29 -1.90 -10.45 -3.37
CA VAL A 29 -1.67 -11.74 -4.04
C VAL A 29 -1.02 -12.73 -3.07
N TRP A 30 -0.02 -12.29 -2.32
CA TRP A 30 0.65 -13.14 -1.32
C TRP A 30 -0.27 -13.57 -0.17
N LEU A 31 -1.22 -12.73 0.22
CA LEU A 31 -2.25 -13.06 1.21
C LEU A 31 -3.22 -14.11 0.65
N ILE A 32 -3.72 -13.93 -0.57
CA ILE A 32 -4.66 -14.85 -1.22
C ILE A 32 -4.00 -16.22 -1.38
N LEU A 33 -2.79 -16.27 -1.94
CA LEU A 33 -2.04 -17.52 -2.08
C LEU A 33 -1.79 -18.20 -0.73
N TYR A 34 -1.52 -17.45 0.33
CA TYR A 34 -1.36 -18.02 1.67
C TYR A 34 -2.67 -18.57 2.25
N GLN A 35 -3.80 -17.98 1.88
CA GLN A 35 -5.13 -18.46 2.27
C GLN A 35 -5.62 -19.64 1.42
N GLU A 36 -5.07 -19.86 0.23
CA GLU A 36 -5.45 -21.00 -0.60
C GLU A 36 -4.50 -22.19 -0.42
N ALA A 37 -3.20 -21.94 -0.26
CA ALA A 37 -2.18 -22.98 -0.28
C ALA A 37 -2.13 -23.85 0.99
N ASP A 38 -2.59 -23.33 2.13
CA ASP A 38 -2.29 -23.96 3.42
C ASP A 38 -3.56 -24.09 4.30
N PRO A 39 -4.12 -25.30 4.47
CA PRO A 39 -5.25 -25.56 5.37
C PRO A 39 -4.86 -25.43 6.85
N ASP A 40 -3.58 -25.60 7.19
CA ASP A 40 -3.05 -25.51 8.57
C ASP A 40 -2.43 -24.13 8.88
N ARG A 41 -2.78 -23.11 8.09
CA ARG A 41 -2.24 -21.76 8.23
C ARG A 41 -2.44 -21.21 9.64
N THR A 42 -1.36 -20.66 10.18
CA THR A 42 -1.42 -20.02 11.49
C THR A 42 -2.23 -18.71 11.41
N PHE A 43 -3.13 -18.51 12.37
CA PHE A 43 -3.91 -17.28 12.51
C PHE A 43 -3.01 -16.02 12.53
N ARG A 44 -1.85 -16.12 13.20
CA ARG A 44 -0.85 -15.04 13.28
C ARG A 44 -0.27 -14.68 11.91
N GLY A 45 0.08 -15.67 11.10
CA GLY A 45 0.64 -15.46 9.75
C GLY A 45 -0.38 -14.80 8.81
N SER A 46 -1.64 -15.21 8.88
CA SER A 46 -2.71 -14.63 8.06
C SER A 46 -2.98 -13.17 8.43
N ILE A 47 -2.99 -12.85 9.74
CA ILE A 47 -3.23 -11.47 10.20
C ILE A 47 -2.07 -10.55 9.82
N ALA A 48 -0.83 -10.97 10.03
CA ALA A 48 0.34 -10.14 9.70
C ALA A 48 0.33 -9.72 8.22
N ARG A 49 -0.01 -10.65 7.32
CA ARG A 49 -0.13 -10.40 5.88
C ARG A 49 -1.30 -9.46 5.56
N ALA A 50 -2.46 -9.68 6.18
CA ALA A 50 -3.63 -8.83 6.00
C ALA A 50 -3.37 -7.38 6.47
N ILE A 51 -2.67 -7.21 7.60
CA ILE A 51 -2.25 -5.88 8.09
C ILE A 51 -1.30 -5.22 7.09
N ALA A 52 -0.27 -5.94 6.63
CA ALA A 52 0.68 -5.40 5.66
C ALA A 52 -0.02 -4.94 4.36
N THR A 53 -0.89 -5.79 3.79
CA THR A 53 -1.70 -5.45 2.62
C THR A 53 -2.57 -4.21 2.85
N SER A 54 -3.20 -4.12 4.03
CA SER A 54 -4.08 -3.00 4.37
C SER A 54 -3.31 -1.69 4.51
N ILE A 55 -2.11 -1.72 5.10
CA ILE A 55 -1.24 -0.53 5.22
C ILE A 55 -0.80 -0.04 3.84
N PHE A 56 -0.35 -0.95 2.96
CA PHE A 56 0.13 -0.55 1.64
C PHE A 56 -1.00 0.00 0.76
N LEU A 57 -2.15 -0.68 0.71
CA LEU A 57 -3.31 -0.19 -0.03
C LEU A 57 -3.87 1.10 0.57
N GLY A 58 -3.97 1.18 1.89
CA GLY A 58 -4.43 2.38 2.59
C GLY A 58 -3.55 3.59 2.32
N MET A 59 -2.23 3.41 2.35
CA MET A 59 -1.27 4.49 2.04
C MET A 59 -1.34 4.90 0.56
N ALA A 60 -1.48 3.94 -0.36
CA ALA A 60 -1.66 4.25 -1.77
C ALA A 60 -2.91 5.10 -2.00
N ILE A 61 -4.05 4.67 -1.47
CA ILE A 61 -5.33 5.39 -1.55
C ILE A 61 -5.16 6.78 -0.94
N PHE A 62 -4.63 6.89 0.28
CA PHE A 62 -4.40 8.16 0.95
C PHE A 62 -3.61 9.13 0.06
N MET A 63 -2.47 8.70 -0.50
CA MET A 63 -1.64 9.53 -1.37
C MET A 63 -2.36 9.99 -2.64
N PHE A 64 -3.19 9.13 -3.26
CA PHE A 64 -4.00 9.53 -4.41
C PHE A 64 -5.06 10.57 -4.04
N PHE A 65 -5.73 10.40 -2.89
CA PHE A 65 -6.75 11.32 -2.41
C PHE A 65 -6.16 12.67 -1.98
N THR A 66 -5.02 12.67 -1.28
CA THR A 66 -4.28 13.89 -0.94
C THR A 66 -3.84 14.63 -2.20
N ARG A 67 -3.34 13.91 -3.22
CA ARG A 67 -2.99 14.51 -4.51
C ARG A 67 -4.20 15.08 -5.25
N ALA A 68 -5.36 14.41 -5.17
CA ALA A 68 -6.58 14.85 -5.83
C ALA A 68 -7.24 16.09 -5.18
N GLY A 69 -6.72 16.55 -4.03
CA GLY A 69 -7.34 17.63 -3.26
C GLY A 69 -8.66 17.20 -2.61
N LEU A 70 -8.83 15.90 -2.34
CA LEU A 70 -10.01 15.37 -1.65
C LEU A 70 -9.82 15.27 -0.13
N VAL A 71 -8.58 15.46 0.33
CA VAL A 71 -8.21 15.52 1.75
C VAL A 71 -7.79 16.96 2.02
N TYR A 72 -8.75 17.78 2.45
CA TYR A 72 -8.54 19.12 3.00
C TYR A 72 -8.90 19.12 4.48
#